data_AF-A0A523N9I9-F1
#
_entry.id   AF-A0A523N9I9-F1
#
_cell.length_a   1.000
_cell.length_b   1.000
_cell.length_c   1.000
_cell.angle_alpha   90.00
_cell.angle_beta   90.00
_cell.angle_gamma   90.00
#
_symmetry.space_group_name_H-M   'P 1'
#
loop_
_entity.id
_entity.type
_entity.pdbx_description
1 polymer ?
#
loop_
_entity_poly.entity_id
_entity_poly.type
_entity_poly.pdbx_seq_one_letter_code
_entity_poly.pdbx_strand_id
1 'polypeptide(L)'
;MYRQLRSEPIPMNSPLVPTTRCNWMQTHASILSLLICACLPVASSAQHSTVARDQAAPISPNVAAGQISEYVREVFQDRDGDYWFGTNGDGVCRYDGTSLTYLSVEEGFGGVAVRGILQDEGGAMWFATNGGVSRYESGVFTNYTVAN
;
A
#
# COMPACT_ATOMS: atom_id res chain seq x y z
N MET A 1 50.48 -34.09 26.92
CA MET A 1 50.51 -35.55 26.66
C MET A 1 49.37 -35.87 25.71
N TYR A 2 49.62 -35.87 24.40
CA TYR A 2 48.58 -36.04 23.38
C TYR A 2 48.42 -37.51 22.97
N ARG A 3 47.19 -37.99 22.79
CA ARG A 3 46.88 -39.34 22.33
C ARG A 3 46.21 -39.27 20.96
N GLN A 4 46.93 -39.68 19.91
CA GLN A 4 46.33 -39.91 18.60
C GLN A 4 45.58 -41.25 18.60
N LEU A 5 44.38 -41.27 18.03
CA LEU A 5 43.86 -42.39 17.27
C LEU A 5 43.13 -41.82 16.04
N ARG A 6 43.27 -42.49 14.89
CA ARG A 6 42.58 -42.16 13.65
C ARG A 6 41.53 -43.24 13.35
N SER A 7 40.49 -42.87 12.62
CA SER A 7 39.63 -43.79 11.88
C SER A 7 39.30 -43.14 10.53
N GLU A 8 39.50 -43.86 9.44
CA GLU A 8 39.48 -43.31 8.08
C GLU A 8 38.07 -43.28 7.44
N PRO A 9 37.84 -42.43 6.42
CA PRO A 9 36.51 -42.20 5.86
C PRO A 9 36.01 -43.37 4.97
N ILE A 10 34.68 -43.48 4.88
CA ILE A 10 33.97 -44.48 4.06
C ILE A 10 33.63 -43.88 2.68
N PRO A 11 34.07 -44.47 1.55
CA PRO A 11 33.63 -44.09 0.22
C PRO A 11 32.58 -45.06 -0.35
N MET A 12 31.60 -44.56 -1.12
CA MET A 12 31.37 -44.95 -2.53
C MET A 12 30.09 -44.35 -3.17
N ASN A 13 30.32 -43.58 -4.25
CA ASN A 13 29.54 -43.39 -5.48
C ASN A 13 27.98 -43.43 -5.53
N SER A 14 27.40 -42.30 -5.96
CA SER A 14 26.92 -41.99 -7.35
C SER A 14 26.35 -43.12 -8.25
N PRO A 15 25.45 -42.84 -9.23
CA PRO A 15 25.07 -41.52 -9.78
C PRO A 15 23.55 -41.30 -10.04
N LEU A 16 23.23 -40.20 -10.74
CA LEU A 16 21.89 -39.73 -11.14
C LEU A 16 21.26 -40.53 -12.30
N VAL A 17 19.93 -40.55 -12.39
CA VAL A 17 19.17 -40.88 -13.62
C VAL A 17 17.97 -39.95 -13.80
N PRO A 18 17.88 -39.15 -14.88
CA PRO A 18 16.68 -38.41 -15.27
C PRO A 18 15.90 -39.12 -16.38
N THR A 19 14.57 -39.29 -16.23
CA THR A 19 13.72 -39.97 -17.23
C THR A 19 12.84 -39.01 -18.04
N THR A 20 13.43 -38.55 -19.15
CA THR A 20 12.85 -38.53 -20.51
C THR A 20 11.39 -38.08 -20.71
N ARG A 21 11.21 -36.95 -21.43
CA ARG A 21 9.94 -36.60 -22.11
C ARG A 21 9.55 -37.70 -23.11
N CYS A 22 8.25 -37.95 -23.29
CA CYS A 22 7.75 -38.65 -24.48
C CYS A 22 6.69 -37.81 -25.20
N ASN A 23 6.73 -37.81 -26.53
CA ASN A 23 5.91 -36.96 -27.39
C ASN A 23 5.45 -37.76 -28.60
N TRP A 24 4.15 -38.03 -28.70
CA TRP A 24 3.53 -38.73 -29.82
C TRP A 24 2.24 -38.01 -30.26
N MET A 25 2.04 -37.94 -31.57
CA MET A 25 0.97 -37.18 -32.25
C MET A 25 -0.11 -38.13 -32.82
N GLN A 26 -1.07 -37.57 -33.59
CA GLN A 26 -1.97 -38.24 -34.55
C GLN A 26 -3.15 -39.07 -33.97
N THR A 27 -4.38 -39.15 -34.54
CA THR A 27 -5.18 -38.35 -35.53
C THR A 27 -6.67 -38.84 -35.47
N HIS A 28 -7.72 -38.39 -36.18
CA HIS A 28 -7.92 -37.44 -37.31
C HIS A 28 -9.39 -36.91 -37.35
N ALA A 29 -9.57 -35.60 -37.62
CA ALA A 29 -10.52 -34.94 -38.56
C ALA A 29 -12.05 -35.24 -38.63
N SER A 30 -12.76 -34.27 -39.27
CA SER A 30 -14.12 -34.33 -39.89
C SER A 30 -15.31 -33.82 -39.05
N ILE A 31 -16.30 -33.06 -39.57
CA ILE A 31 -16.37 -32.21 -40.79
C ILE A 31 -17.50 -31.15 -40.64
N LEU A 32 -17.46 -30.09 -41.46
CA LEU A 32 -18.45 -29.00 -41.70
C LEU A 32 -19.75 -28.92 -40.90
N SER A 33 -20.05 -27.70 -40.41
CA SER A 33 -21.37 -27.08 -40.63
C SER A 33 -21.25 -25.56 -40.78
N LEU A 34 -21.99 -24.99 -41.73
CA LEU A 34 -21.98 -23.57 -42.11
C LEU A 34 -23.39 -23.02 -41.91
N LEU A 35 -23.56 -21.85 -41.28
CA LEU A 35 -24.54 -20.82 -41.69
C LEU A 35 -24.45 -19.52 -40.86
N ILE A 36 -24.00 -18.47 -41.54
CA ILE A 36 -24.42 -17.06 -41.48
C ILE A 36 -25.35 -16.64 -40.34
N CYS A 37 -24.90 -15.67 -39.53
CA CYS A 37 -25.75 -14.52 -39.17
C CYS A 37 -24.90 -13.26 -39.07
N ALA A 38 -25.29 -12.20 -39.77
CA ALA A 38 -24.57 -10.92 -39.78
C ALA A 38 -25.30 -9.88 -38.92
N CYS A 39 -24.65 -9.42 -37.86
CA CYS A 39 -25.06 -8.26 -37.08
C CYS A 39 -23.81 -7.43 -36.75
N LEU A 40 -23.54 -6.41 -37.58
CA LEU A 40 -22.55 -5.38 -37.27
C LEU A 40 -23.11 -4.47 -36.18
N PRO A 41 -22.48 -4.35 -34.99
CA PRO A 41 -22.79 -3.26 -34.09
C PRO A 41 -22.19 -1.98 -34.67
N VAL A 42 -22.98 -1.21 -35.42
CA VAL A 42 -22.66 0.19 -35.72
C VAL A 42 -22.79 0.97 -34.41
N ALA A 43 -21.69 1.02 -33.66
CA ALA A 43 -21.55 1.77 -32.42
C ALA A 43 -21.45 3.28 -32.71
N SER A 44 -22.48 3.85 -33.33
CA SER A 44 -22.66 5.29 -33.48
C SER A 44 -23.21 5.87 -32.17
N SER A 45 -22.36 5.92 -31.15
CA SER A 45 -22.56 6.74 -29.95
C SER A 45 -21.64 7.95 -30.05
N ALA A 46 -22.23 9.15 -30.08
CA ALA A 46 -21.48 10.38 -30.31
C ALA A 46 -20.29 10.55 -29.35
N GLN A 47 -19.20 11.13 -29.84
CA GLN A 47 -18.18 11.77 -29.00
C GLN A 47 -18.78 13.00 -28.33
N HIS A 48 -19.62 12.78 -27.33
CA HIS A 48 -20.05 13.82 -26.43
C HIS A 48 -18.85 14.16 -25.56
N SER A 49 -18.19 15.27 -25.84
CA SER A 49 -17.09 15.81 -25.04
C SER A 49 -17.62 16.19 -23.65
N THR A 50 -17.76 15.21 -22.77
CA THR A 50 -17.95 15.45 -21.34
C THR A 50 -16.71 16.18 -20.87
N VAL A 51 -16.84 17.51 -20.73
CA VAL A 51 -15.89 18.33 -19.99
C VAL A 51 -15.56 17.57 -18.72
N ALA A 52 -14.27 17.29 -18.49
CA ALA A 52 -13.84 16.60 -17.29
C ALA A 52 -14.46 17.35 -16.11
N ARG A 53 -15.34 16.67 -15.36
CA ARG A 53 -15.81 17.24 -14.08
C ARG A 53 -14.56 17.50 -13.28
N ASP A 54 -14.49 18.70 -12.72
CA ASP A 54 -13.37 19.17 -11.92
C ASP A 54 -13.22 18.22 -10.72
N GLN A 55 -12.42 17.16 -10.92
CA GLN A 55 -11.97 16.31 -9.84
C GLN A 55 -10.99 17.17 -9.09
N ALA A 56 -11.52 17.84 -8.05
CA ALA A 56 -10.71 18.55 -7.06
C ALA A 56 -9.51 17.65 -6.76
N ALA A 57 -8.33 18.12 -7.17
CA ALA A 57 -7.14 17.29 -7.19
C ALA A 57 -6.92 16.72 -5.78
N PRO A 58 -6.47 15.46 -5.66
CA PRO A 58 -6.16 14.93 -4.34
C PRO A 58 -5.21 15.89 -3.65
N ILE A 59 -5.47 16.18 -2.37
CA ILE A 59 -4.61 16.98 -1.49
C ILE A 59 -3.37 16.17 -1.12
N SER A 60 -2.62 15.78 -2.15
CA SER A 60 -1.20 15.54 -2.07
C SER A 60 -0.61 16.67 -1.21
N PRO A 61 0.18 16.37 -0.17
CA PRO A 61 0.87 17.41 0.58
C PRO A 61 1.67 18.26 -0.41
N ASN A 62 1.77 19.57 -0.18
CA ASN A 62 2.46 20.48 -1.11
C ASN A 62 3.99 20.41 -0.92
N VAL A 63 4.50 19.19 -0.95
CA VAL A 63 5.79 18.76 -0.39
C VAL A 63 6.34 17.66 -1.29
N ALA A 64 7.64 17.71 -1.61
CA ALA A 64 8.26 16.69 -2.44
C ALA A 64 8.25 15.30 -1.77
N ALA A 65 8.24 14.23 -2.56
CA ALA A 65 8.33 12.87 -2.04
C ALA A 65 9.59 12.69 -1.19
N GLY A 66 9.43 12.31 0.08
CA GLY A 66 10.52 12.20 1.05
C GLY A 66 10.89 13.50 1.79
N GLN A 67 10.07 14.55 1.71
CA GLN A 67 10.22 15.79 2.48
C GLN A 67 9.08 15.94 3.51
N ILE A 68 9.37 16.62 4.64
CA ILE A 68 8.39 17.02 5.66
C ILE A 68 7.90 18.44 5.35
N SER A 69 6.60 18.73 5.56
CA SER A 69 6.01 20.07 5.40
C SER A 69 6.83 21.18 6.05
N GLU A 70 6.96 22.31 5.36
CA GLU A 70 7.68 23.50 5.87
C GLU A 70 7.08 24.05 7.17
N TYR A 71 5.81 23.73 7.46
CA TYR A 71 5.05 24.28 8.58
C TYR A 71 4.67 23.20 9.60
N VAL A 72 5.67 22.48 10.11
CA VAL A 72 5.52 21.62 11.31
C VAL A 72 5.14 22.50 12.51
N ARG A 73 4.04 22.16 13.17
CA ARG A 73 3.57 22.73 14.43
C ARG A 73 4.06 21.94 15.65
N GLU A 74 4.25 20.64 15.47
CA GLU A 74 4.41 19.68 16.56
C GLU A 74 5.18 18.45 16.08
N VAL A 75 6.02 17.90 16.96
CA VAL A 75 6.74 16.65 16.76
C VAL A 75 6.53 15.77 17.99
N PHE A 76 6.07 14.55 17.78
CA PHE A 76 5.84 13.55 18.82
C PHE A 76 6.55 12.26 18.44
N GLN A 77 7.16 11.56 19.40
CA GLN A 77 7.68 10.21 19.19
C GLN A 77 6.79 9.22 19.95
N ASP A 78 6.35 8.15 19.29
CA ASP A 78 5.56 7.11 19.94
C ASP A 78 6.43 6.06 20.66
N ARG A 79 5.77 5.08 21.30
CA ARG A 79 6.44 4.00 22.05
C ARG A 79 7.13 2.95 21.18
N ASP A 80 6.76 2.84 19.91
CA ASP A 80 7.39 1.91 18.96
C ASP A 80 8.65 2.52 18.33
N GLY A 81 8.73 3.86 18.34
CA GLY A 81 9.91 4.66 18.01
C GLY A 81 9.70 5.64 16.86
N ASP A 82 8.52 5.65 16.25
CA ASP A 82 8.21 6.44 15.06
C ASP A 82 7.99 7.91 15.42
N TYR A 83 8.30 8.79 14.47
CA TYR A 83 8.11 10.24 14.62
C TYR A 83 6.88 10.72 13.86
N TRP A 84 6.03 11.47 14.56
CA TRP A 84 4.77 12.01 14.07
C TRP A 84 4.87 13.53 14.02
N PHE A 85 4.65 14.10 12.84
CA PHE A 85 4.77 15.52 12.54
C PHE A 85 3.38 16.11 12.28
N GLY A 86 2.92 16.96 13.20
CA GLY A 86 1.66 17.69 13.05
C GLY A 86 1.90 18.95 12.23
N THR A 87 1.24 19.08 11.08
CA THR A 87 1.47 20.22 10.16
C THR A 87 0.40 21.31 10.28
N ASN A 88 0.65 22.47 9.66
CA ASN A 88 -0.30 23.58 9.61
C ASN A 88 -1.34 23.47 8.46
N GLY A 89 -1.24 22.47 7.57
CA GLY A 89 -2.12 22.37 6.39
C GLY A 89 -1.98 21.12 5.51
N ASP A 90 -0.99 20.27 5.76
CA ASP A 90 -0.72 19.03 5.01
C ASP A 90 -1.15 17.76 5.78
N GLY A 91 -1.94 17.91 6.84
CA GLY A 91 -2.34 16.79 7.71
C GLY A 91 -1.24 16.36 8.70
N VAL A 92 -1.06 15.04 8.85
CA VAL A 92 -0.02 14.42 9.68
C VAL A 92 1.00 13.71 8.78
N CYS A 93 2.28 13.77 9.12
CA CYS A 93 3.29 12.89 8.53
C CYS A 93 3.85 11.94 9.60
N ARG A 94 4.07 10.67 9.26
CA ARG A 94 4.71 9.63 10.09
C ARG A 94 6.05 9.24 9.45
N TYR A 95 7.08 9.07 10.28
CA TYR A 95 8.40 8.58 9.88
C TYR A 95 8.76 7.30 10.67
N ASP A 96 8.91 6.19 9.94
CA ASP A 96 9.22 4.85 10.49
C ASP A 96 10.74 4.56 10.61
N GLY A 97 11.57 5.60 10.59
CA GLY A 97 13.02 5.49 10.47
C GLY A 97 13.54 5.24 9.04
N THR A 98 12.68 4.89 8.08
CA THR A 98 13.02 4.57 6.69
C THR A 98 12.25 5.43 5.67
N SER A 99 10.96 5.64 5.90
CA SER A 99 10.00 6.21 4.95
C SER A 99 9.11 7.28 5.61
N LEU A 100 8.67 8.26 4.81
CA LEU A 100 7.73 9.31 5.23
C LEU A 100 6.35 9.02 4.63
N THR A 101 5.37 8.77 5.48
CA THR A 101 3.96 8.52 5.11
C THR A 101 3.10 9.70 5.54
N TYR A 102 2.38 10.32 4.62
CA TYR A 102 1.39 11.36 4.95
C TYR A 102 0.01 10.74 5.14
N LEU A 103 -0.66 11.11 6.23
CA LEU A 103 -2.04 10.74 6.51
C LEU A 103 -2.94 11.95 6.23
N SER A 104 -3.76 11.85 5.18
CA SER A 104 -4.54 12.97 4.63
C SER A 104 -6.04 12.85 4.90
N VAL A 105 -6.80 13.91 4.60
CA VAL A 105 -8.27 13.93 4.75
C VAL A 105 -8.96 12.87 3.89
N GLU A 106 -8.35 12.47 2.76
CA GLU A 106 -8.87 11.42 1.87
C GLU A 106 -8.83 10.02 2.50
N GLU A 107 -7.88 9.80 3.41
CA GLU A 107 -7.79 8.57 4.22
C GLU A 107 -8.71 8.61 5.45
N GLY A 108 -9.55 9.65 5.57
CA GLY A 108 -10.50 9.85 6.65
C GLY A 108 -9.99 10.73 7.79
N PHE A 109 -8.86 11.43 7.65
CA PHE A 109 -8.34 12.31 8.70
C PHE A 109 -9.22 13.55 8.91
N GLY A 110 -9.55 13.88 10.16
CA GLY A 110 -10.58 14.86 10.52
C GLY A 110 -10.19 16.34 10.44
N GLY A 111 -9.16 16.70 9.68
CA GLY A 111 -8.73 18.10 9.49
C GLY A 111 -7.37 18.20 8.81
N VAL A 112 -6.98 19.42 8.40
CA VAL A 112 -5.70 19.67 7.69
C VAL A 112 -4.62 20.28 8.58
N ALA A 113 -5.01 20.95 9.68
CA ALA A 113 -4.10 21.60 10.61
C ALA A 113 -4.13 20.94 11.99
N VAL A 114 -2.98 20.43 12.42
CA VAL A 114 -2.79 19.62 13.64
C VAL A 114 -2.16 20.47 14.74
N ARG A 115 -2.61 20.28 15.98
CA ARG A 115 -2.32 21.17 17.13
C ARG A 115 -2.00 20.44 18.44
N GLY A 116 -2.17 19.13 18.46
CA GLY A 116 -1.87 18.24 19.57
C GLY A 116 -1.73 16.81 19.06
N ILE A 117 -0.66 16.11 19.44
CA ILE A 117 -0.44 14.68 19.20
C ILE A 117 -0.23 13.98 20.53
N LEU A 118 -0.95 12.87 20.76
CA LEU A 118 -0.86 12.07 21.98
C LEU A 118 -1.03 10.58 21.67
N GLN A 119 -0.28 9.70 22.33
CA GLN A 119 -0.55 8.27 22.34
C GLN A 119 -1.24 7.85 23.64
N ASP A 120 -2.42 7.21 23.57
CA ASP A 120 -3.12 6.70 24.75
C ASP A 120 -2.45 5.44 25.33
N GLU A 121 -2.90 4.96 26.49
CA GLU A 121 -2.32 3.76 27.13
C GLU A 121 -2.52 2.48 26.31
N GLY A 122 -3.56 2.42 25.47
CA GLY A 122 -3.79 1.32 24.52
C GLY A 122 -2.89 1.37 23.28
N GLY A 123 -2.18 2.48 23.06
CA GLY A 123 -1.27 2.68 21.93
C GLY A 123 -1.88 3.43 20.74
N ALA A 124 -3.17 3.80 20.80
CA ALA A 124 -3.81 4.54 19.72
C ALA A 124 -3.37 6.01 19.72
N MET A 125 -3.24 6.57 18.53
CA MET A 125 -2.78 7.94 18.32
C MET A 125 -3.96 8.90 18.26
N TRP A 126 -3.86 10.03 18.94
CA TRP A 126 -4.89 11.06 19.02
C TRP A 126 -4.35 12.38 18.48
N PHE A 127 -5.11 13.00 17.59
CA PHE A 127 -4.75 14.22 16.88
C PHE A 127 -5.80 15.29 17.14
N ALA A 128 -5.42 16.39 17.77
CA ALA A 128 -6.26 17.58 17.87
C ALA A 128 -6.16 18.38 16.55
N THR A 129 -7.24 18.40 15.77
CA THR A 129 -7.27 19.04 14.45
C THR A 129 -8.06 20.35 14.47
N ASN A 130 -8.13 21.06 13.35
CA ASN A 130 -9.05 22.18 13.17
C ASN A 130 -10.53 21.77 12.97
N GLY A 131 -10.84 20.48 12.79
CA GLY A 131 -12.20 19.95 12.65
C GLY A 131 -12.75 19.25 13.89
N GLY A 132 -11.89 18.92 14.87
CA GLY A 132 -12.26 18.20 16.09
C GLY A 132 -11.07 17.41 16.64
N VAL A 133 -11.31 16.16 17.02
CA VAL A 133 -10.27 15.21 17.44
C VAL A 133 -10.37 13.95 16.58
N SER A 134 -9.25 13.50 16.02
CA SER A 134 -9.14 12.25 15.26
C SER A 134 -8.36 11.23 16.07
N ARG A 135 -8.93 10.04 16.29
CA ARG A 135 -8.24 8.87 16.84
C ARG A 135 -7.83 7.94 15.70
N TYR A 136 -6.61 7.42 15.74
CA TYR A 136 -6.05 6.48 14.78
C TYR A 136 -5.63 5.20 15.50
N GLU A 137 -6.19 4.08 15.08
CA GLU A 137 -5.92 2.75 15.66
C GLU A 137 -5.84 1.72 14.53
N SER A 138 -4.76 0.95 14.47
CA SER A 138 -4.55 -0.13 13.49
C SER A 138 -4.81 0.24 12.02
N GLY A 139 -4.53 1.49 11.62
CA GLY A 139 -4.76 1.99 10.26
C GLY A 139 -6.13 2.64 10.01
N VAL A 140 -7.00 2.74 11.02
CA VAL A 140 -8.36 3.27 10.89
C VAL A 140 -8.52 4.57 11.69
N PHE A 141 -9.09 5.60 11.05
CA PHE A 141 -9.47 6.85 11.70
C PHE A 141 -10.91 6.82 12.27
N THR A 142 -11.08 7.36 13.47
CA THR A 142 -12.38 7.69 14.09
C THR A 142 -12.39 9.17 14.46
N ASN A 143 -13.37 9.93 13.96
CA ASN A 143 -13.43 11.38 14.13
C ASN A 143 -14.52 11.81 15.12
N TYR A 144 -14.13 12.61 16.10
CA TYR A 144 -14.99 13.20 17.12
C TYR A 144 -15.14 14.70 16.81
N THR A 145 -16.37 15.13 16.53
CA THR A 145 -16.71 16.52 16.21
C THR A 145 -17.96 16.94 16.98
N VAL A 146 -18.29 18.24 16.98
CA VAL A 146 -19.46 18.80 17.70
C VAL A 146 -20.82 18.35 17.09
N ALA A 147 -20.80 17.61 15.98
CA ALA A 147 -22.01 17.15 15.28
C ALA A 147 -22.39 15.67 15.53
N ASN A 148 -21.68 14.96 16.42
CA ASN A 148 -21.94 13.56 16.82
C ASN A 148 -22.44 13.47 18.26
#